data_AF-A0A849Z888-F1
#
_entry.id   AF-A0A849Z888-F1
#
_cell.length_a   1.000
_cell.length_b   1.000
_cell.length_c   1.000
_cell.angle_alpha   90.00
_cell.angle_beta   90.00
_cell.angle_gamma   90.00
#
_symmetry.space_group_name_H-M   'P 1'
#
loop_
_entity.id
_entity.type
_entity.pdbx_description
1 polymer ?
#
loop_
_entity_poly.entity_id
_entity_poly.type
_entity_poly.pdbx_seq_one_letter_code
_entity_poly.pdbx_strand_id
1 'polypeptide(L)'
;MAKPDEDQPPADPPAETTVDPPPSPPSRIPALGVGVIFGPGAGHFLVGLPRRGVVFALSYMAMTVVSAVAVARAPSTATVALFVAPVLIHIGSLIDLAFIPKERLSRVRLAAIGQILALLVAVFFLKNGVRNHAVEMFQLPSGSMLPTLAIGDHFFVSKLDPPPTRGDVITFPNPEKPEESFVKRVIGVGGDKVTQQGGVLSINGEPIRRCNVGKLPDSGVLVLERLGEHTYLVRDDQSMPQEERSWTVAPNEVFVIGD
;
A
#
# COMPACT_ATOMS: atom_id res chain seq x y z
N MET A 1 -36.83 -52.12 -94.99
CA MET A 1 -35.42 -51.65 -95.02
C MET A 1 -35.29 -50.55 -93.97
N ALA A 2 -34.64 -50.86 -92.85
CA ALA A 2 -33.81 -49.96 -92.04
C ALA A 2 -33.14 -50.82 -90.96
N LYS A 3 -31.84 -50.59 -90.79
CA LYS A 3 -30.84 -51.36 -90.03
C LYS A 3 -30.95 -51.13 -88.50
N PRO A 4 -30.23 -51.93 -87.68
CA PRO A 4 -30.20 -51.84 -86.22
C PRO A 4 -29.24 -50.73 -85.76
N ASP A 5 -29.49 -50.16 -84.59
CA ASP A 5 -28.59 -49.19 -83.95
C ASP A 5 -28.04 -49.74 -82.63
N GLU A 6 -26.75 -49.48 -82.48
CA GLU A 6 -25.80 -49.95 -81.47
C GLU A 6 -25.94 -49.21 -80.13
N ASP A 7 -25.60 -49.96 -79.07
CA ASP A 7 -24.74 -49.55 -77.96
C ASP A 7 -25.14 -48.28 -77.18
N GLN A 8 -25.91 -48.48 -76.10
CA GLN A 8 -26.16 -47.47 -75.08
C GLN A 8 -25.49 -47.90 -73.76
N PRO A 9 -24.54 -47.11 -73.21
CA PRO A 9 -23.78 -47.50 -72.03
C PRO A 9 -24.65 -47.56 -70.76
N PRO A 10 -24.27 -48.39 -69.77
CA PRO A 10 -25.06 -48.59 -68.55
C PRO A 10 -25.21 -47.29 -67.75
N ALA A 11 -26.42 -47.04 -67.27
CA ALA A 11 -26.77 -45.86 -66.48
C ALA A 11 -25.99 -45.80 -65.16
N ASP A 12 -25.46 -44.61 -64.85
CA ASP A 12 -24.81 -44.32 -63.57
C ASP A 12 -25.75 -44.53 -62.38
N PRO A 13 -25.26 -45.03 -61.23
CA PRO A 13 -26.06 -45.18 -60.02
C PRO A 13 -26.49 -43.80 -59.49
N PRO A 14 -27.65 -43.71 -58.79
CA PRO A 14 -28.17 -42.45 -58.29
C PRO A 14 -27.20 -41.84 -57.27
N ALA A 15 -26.96 -40.53 -57.41
CA ALA A 15 -26.07 -39.75 -56.55
C ALA A 15 -26.48 -39.88 -55.07
N GLU A 16 -25.56 -40.40 -54.27
CA GLU A 16 -25.68 -40.47 -52.82
C GLU A 16 -25.78 -39.03 -52.28
N THR A 17 -26.92 -38.70 -51.69
CA THR A 17 -27.16 -37.37 -51.14
C THR A 17 -26.28 -37.21 -49.92
N THR A 18 -25.11 -36.58 -50.09
CA THR A 18 -24.21 -36.21 -49.00
C THR A 18 -24.95 -35.18 -48.13
N VAL A 19 -25.57 -35.66 -47.06
CA VAL A 19 -26.13 -34.79 -46.02
C VAL A 19 -24.94 -34.15 -45.34
N ASP A 20 -24.72 -32.86 -45.60
CA ASP A 20 -23.70 -32.09 -44.92
C ASP A 20 -23.87 -32.24 -43.40
N PRO A 21 -22.78 -32.50 -42.64
CA PRO A 21 -22.87 -32.53 -41.20
C PRO A 21 -23.39 -31.18 -40.69
N PRO A 22 -24.26 -31.17 -39.66
CA PRO A 22 -24.80 -29.93 -39.14
C PRO A 22 -23.67 -28.98 -38.75
N PRO A 23 -23.81 -27.66 -39.01
CA PRO A 23 -22.76 -26.70 -38.68
C PRO A 23 -22.42 -26.79 -37.19
N SER A 24 -21.12 -26.88 -36.89
CA SER A 24 -20.64 -26.88 -35.51
C SER A 24 -21.21 -25.67 -34.77
N PRO A 25 -21.72 -25.82 -33.53
CA PRO A 25 -22.31 -24.70 -32.82
C PRO A 25 -21.29 -23.57 -32.67
N PRO A 26 -21.70 -22.29 -32.81
CA PRO A 26 -20.78 -21.18 -32.66
C PRO A 26 -20.14 -21.28 -31.27
N SER A 27 -18.82 -21.18 -31.20
CA SER A 27 -18.09 -21.16 -29.94
C SER A 27 -18.49 -19.91 -29.16
N ARG A 28 -19.55 -20.01 -28.36
CA ARG A 28 -19.95 -18.99 -27.41
C ARG A 28 -18.92 -19.01 -26.30
N ILE A 29 -17.81 -18.31 -26.49
CA ILE A 29 -17.13 -17.70 -25.35
C ILE A 29 -18.07 -16.56 -24.94
N PRO A 30 -18.85 -16.67 -23.85
CA PRO A 30 -19.69 -15.56 -23.44
C PRO A 30 -18.77 -14.36 -23.23
N ALA A 31 -19.11 -13.25 -23.88
CA ALA A 31 -18.45 -11.94 -23.76
C ALA A 31 -18.39 -11.40 -22.31
N LEU A 32 -18.96 -12.12 -21.35
CA LEU A 32 -18.79 -11.94 -19.91
C LEU A 32 -17.35 -12.23 -19.42
N GLY A 33 -16.48 -12.74 -20.29
CA GLY A 33 -15.09 -13.06 -19.95
C GLY A 33 -14.13 -11.88 -19.89
N VAL A 34 -14.42 -10.74 -20.52
CA VAL A 34 -13.36 -9.72 -20.74
C VAL A 34 -12.91 -9.02 -19.45
N GLY A 35 -13.79 -8.88 -18.47
CA GLY A 35 -13.42 -8.40 -17.13
C GLY A 35 -12.76 -9.47 -16.23
N VAL A 36 -12.88 -10.74 -16.62
CA VAL A 36 -12.34 -11.90 -15.88
C VAL A 36 -10.96 -12.30 -16.40
N ILE A 37 -10.50 -11.83 -17.58
CA ILE A 37 -9.27 -12.31 -18.26
C ILE A 37 -7.97 -12.13 -17.47
N PHE A 38 -7.93 -11.27 -16.44
CA PHE A 38 -6.67 -10.88 -15.79
C PHE A 38 -6.56 -11.29 -14.31
N GLY A 39 -7.63 -11.75 -13.66
CA GLY A 39 -7.61 -12.11 -12.23
C GLY A 39 -7.17 -13.54 -11.90
N PRO A 40 -6.96 -13.89 -10.62
CA PRO A 40 -6.76 -15.27 -10.19
C PRO A 40 -7.96 -16.12 -10.62
N GLY A 41 -7.69 -17.29 -11.19
CA GLY A 41 -8.71 -18.21 -11.71
C GLY A 41 -9.08 -17.99 -13.18
N ALA A 42 -8.82 -16.81 -13.76
CA ALA A 42 -9.03 -16.52 -15.18
C ALA A 42 -8.33 -17.51 -16.12
N GLY A 43 -7.05 -17.77 -15.83
CA GLY A 43 -6.22 -18.69 -16.59
C GLY A 43 -6.77 -20.11 -16.62
N HIS A 44 -7.42 -20.54 -15.54
CA HIS A 44 -8.05 -21.85 -15.46
C HIS A 44 -9.26 -21.96 -16.38
N PHE A 45 -10.01 -20.89 -16.61
CA PHE A 45 -11.08 -20.90 -17.64
C PHE A 45 -10.50 -21.03 -19.05
N LEU A 46 -9.43 -20.30 -19.37
CA LEU A 46 -8.75 -20.37 -20.67
C LEU A 46 -8.18 -21.77 -20.95
N VAL A 47 -7.74 -22.46 -19.89
CA VAL A 47 -7.18 -23.79 -19.97
C VAL A 47 -8.24 -24.88 -19.81
N GLY A 48 -9.51 -24.56 -19.57
CA GLY A 48 -10.62 -25.54 -19.50
C GLY A 48 -10.73 -26.28 -18.16
N LEU A 49 -10.34 -25.64 -17.06
CA LEU A 49 -10.43 -26.12 -15.67
C LEU A 49 -11.34 -25.22 -14.82
N PRO A 50 -12.65 -25.12 -15.13
CA PRO A 50 -13.52 -24.10 -14.53
C PRO A 50 -13.69 -24.23 -13.02
N ARG A 51 -13.69 -25.46 -12.47
CA ARG A 51 -13.81 -25.68 -11.02
C ARG A 51 -12.65 -25.03 -10.24
N ARG A 52 -11.42 -25.20 -10.73
CA ARG A 52 -10.24 -24.55 -10.11
C ARG A 52 -10.27 -23.04 -10.29
N GLY A 53 -10.72 -22.58 -11.47
CA GLY A 53 -10.89 -21.16 -11.75
C GLY A 53 -11.85 -20.48 -10.79
N VAL A 54 -13.01 -21.09 -10.52
CA VAL A 54 -14.00 -20.57 -9.57
C VAL A 54 -13.43 -20.47 -8.15
N VAL A 55 -12.66 -21.46 -7.69
CA VAL A 55 -12.06 -21.44 -6.35
C VAL A 55 -11.12 -20.24 -6.19
N PHE A 56 -10.19 -20.03 -7.13
CA PHE A 56 -9.27 -18.90 -7.08
C PHE A 56 -10.00 -17.56 -7.21
N ALA A 57 -10.98 -17.45 -8.11
CA ALA A 57 -11.73 -16.23 -8.32
C ALA A 57 -12.55 -15.82 -7.08
N LEU A 58 -13.27 -16.77 -6.48
CA LEU A 58 -14.06 -16.52 -5.27
C LEU A 58 -13.18 -16.22 -4.06
N SER A 59 -12.06 -16.93 -3.91
CA SER A 59 -11.11 -16.67 -2.82
C SER A 59 -10.52 -15.27 -2.91
N TYR A 60 -10.11 -14.87 -4.13
CA TYR A 60 -9.58 -13.53 -4.38
C TYR A 60 -10.62 -12.45 -4.11
N MET A 61 -11.85 -12.62 -4.61
CA MET A 61 -12.93 -11.66 -4.40
C MET A 61 -13.30 -11.53 -2.92
N ALA A 62 -13.47 -12.65 -2.22
CA ALA A 62 -13.77 -12.66 -0.79
C ALA A 62 -12.67 -11.95 0.02
N MET A 63 -11.40 -12.27 -0.24
CA MET A 63 -10.30 -11.67 0.49
C MET A 63 -10.14 -10.18 0.19
N THR A 64 -10.33 -9.77 -1.07
CA THR A 64 -10.30 -8.35 -1.45
C THR A 64 -11.39 -7.56 -0.73
N VAL A 65 -12.61 -8.12 -0.63
CA VAL A 65 -13.71 -7.50 0.11
C VAL A 65 -13.41 -7.42 1.60
N VAL A 66 -12.88 -8.49 2.21
CA VAL A 66 -12.49 -8.51 3.63
C VAL A 66 -11.43 -7.43 3.91
N SER A 67 -10.36 -7.37 3.11
CA SER A 67 -9.29 -6.38 3.26
C SER A 67 -9.80 -4.95 3.08
N ALA A 68 -10.66 -4.71 2.08
CA ALA A 68 -11.27 -3.40 1.85
C ALA A 68 -12.17 -2.96 3.01
N VAL A 69 -13.02 -3.85 3.52
CA VAL A 69 -13.90 -3.58 4.66
C VAL A 69 -13.09 -3.34 5.94
N ALA A 70 -12.01 -4.09 6.16
CA ALA A 70 -11.14 -3.90 7.32
C ALA A 70 -10.47 -2.51 7.31
N VAL A 71 -9.88 -2.12 6.17
CA VAL A 71 -9.29 -0.78 6.01
C VAL A 71 -10.32 0.33 6.15
N ALA A 72 -11.52 0.16 5.58
CA ALA A 72 -12.58 1.15 5.68
C ALA A 72 -13.08 1.37 7.12
N ARG A 73 -12.97 0.36 7.99
CA ARG A 73 -13.40 0.45 9.39
C ARG A 73 -12.32 0.98 10.34
N ALA A 74 -11.08 0.55 10.14
CA ALA A 74 -9.99 0.85 11.06
C ALA A 74 -8.68 0.94 10.29
N PRO A 75 -8.44 2.04 9.54
CA PRO A 75 -7.25 2.18 8.73
C PRO A 75 -6.02 2.20 9.64
N SER A 76 -5.27 1.12 9.59
CA SER A 76 -4.04 0.91 10.35
C SER A 76 -3.05 0.11 9.52
N THR A 77 -1.77 0.18 9.86
CA THR A 77 -0.71 -0.63 9.22
C THR A 77 -1.05 -2.12 9.21
N ALA A 78 -1.68 -2.63 10.27
CA ALA A 78 -2.16 -4.00 10.37
C ALA A 78 -3.26 -4.33 9.34
N THR A 79 -4.24 -3.44 9.15
CA THR A 79 -5.30 -3.66 8.14
C THR A 79 -4.80 -3.57 6.71
N VAL A 80 -3.77 -2.76 6.44
CA VAL A 80 -3.11 -2.70 5.14
C VAL A 80 -2.38 -4.01 4.82
N ALA A 81 -1.80 -4.68 5.83
CA ALA A 81 -1.17 -5.98 5.64
C ALA A 81 -2.13 -7.07 5.12
N LEU A 82 -3.46 -6.89 5.26
CA LEU A 82 -4.45 -7.82 4.71
C LEU A 82 -4.47 -7.82 3.17
N PHE A 83 -3.84 -6.86 2.51
CA PHE A 83 -3.65 -6.89 1.05
C PHE A 83 -2.56 -7.87 0.59
N VAL A 84 -1.83 -8.50 1.52
CA VAL A 84 -0.92 -9.61 1.20
C VAL A 84 -1.69 -10.85 0.75
N ALA A 85 -2.83 -11.16 1.37
CA ALA A 85 -3.56 -12.39 1.07
C ALA A 85 -4.09 -12.47 -0.38
N PRO A 86 -4.68 -11.41 -0.98
CA PRO A 86 -5.01 -11.40 -2.40
C PRO A 86 -3.80 -11.63 -3.32
N VAL A 87 -2.63 -11.09 -2.96
CA VAL A 87 -1.36 -11.31 -3.69
C VAL A 87 -0.91 -12.78 -3.60
N LEU A 88 -1.01 -13.39 -2.42
CA LEU A 88 -0.70 -14.82 -2.26
C LEU A 88 -1.64 -15.71 -3.07
N ILE A 89 -2.92 -15.34 -3.19
CA ILE A 89 -3.89 -16.04 -4.04
C ILE A 89 -3.52 -15.93 -5.53
N HIS A 90 -3.04 -14.76 -5.99
CA HIS A 90 -2.48 -14.59 -7.34
C HIS A 90 -1.27 -15.50 -7.57
N ILE A 91 -0.33 -15.54 -6.62
CA ILE A 91 0.86 -16.39 -6.71
C ILE A 91 0.45 -17.87 -6.75
N GLY A 92 -0.49 -18.28 -5.88
CA GLY A 92 -1.03 -19.64 -5.86
C GLY A 92 -1.70 -20.04 -7.18
N SER A 93 -2.44 -19.12 -7.82
CA SER A 93 -3.07 -19.43 -9.11
C SER A 93 -2.05 -19.59 -10.23
N LEU A 94 -0.96 -18.80 -10.22
CA LEU A 94 0.16 -18.94 -11.16
C LEU A 94 0.91 -20.27 -10.95
N ILE A 95 1.16 -20.65 -9.69
CA ILE A 95 1.80 -21.91 -9.34
C ILE A 95 0.93 -23.09 -9.82
N ASP A 96 -0.38 -23.10 -9.55
CA ASP A 96 -1.26 -24.18 -10.03
C ASP A 96 -1.26 -24.28 -11.56
N LEU A 97 -1.21 -23.14 -12.25
CA LEU A 97 -1.12 -23.09 -13.70
C LEU A 97 0.20 -23.67 -14.24
N ALA A 98 1.31 -23.54 -13.49
CA ALA A 98 2.61 -24.08 -13.86
C ALA A 98 2.68 -25.61 -13.80
N PHE A 99 1.77 -26.26 -13.06
CA PHE A 99 1.67 -27.72 -12.98
C PHE A 99 0.72 -28.33 -14.03
N ILE A 100 0.18 -27.53 -14.95
CA ILE A 100 -0.71 -28.02 -16.00
C ILE A 100 0.09 -28.73 -17.11
N PRO A 101 -0.44 -29.83 -17.67
CA PRO A 101 0.19 -30.56 -18.77
C PRO A 101 0.57 -29.68 -19.99
N LYS A 102 1.71 -29.98 -20.61
CA LYS A 102 2.34 -29.16 -21.66
C LYS A 102 1.55 -29.12 -22.97
N GLU A 103 0.54 -29.97 -23.15
CA GLU A 103 -0.32 -29.98 -24.35
C GLU A 103 -1.17 -28.70 -24.47
N ARG A 104 -1.32 -27.95 -23.37
CA ARG A 104 -2.06 -26.67 -23.32
C ARG A 104 -1.14 -25.44 -23.23
N LEU A 105 0.15 -25.59 -23.60
CA LEU A 105 1.21 -24.61 -23.31
C LEU A 105 0.93 -23.20 -23.87
N SER A 106 0.33 -23.06 -25.05
CA SER A 106 0.00 -21.74 -25.61
C SER A 106 -1.04 -20.99 -24.76
N ARG A 107 -2.09 -21.68 -24.33
CA ARG A 107 -3.15 -21.13 -23.47
C ARG A 107 -2.65 -20.88 -22.05
N VAL A 108 -1.83 -21.77 -21.52
CA VAL A 108 -1.15 -21.62 -20.21
C VAL A 108 -0.23 -20.39 -20.23
N ARG A 109 0.57 -20.19 -21.28
CA ARG A 109 1.45 -19.02 -21.41
C ARG A 109 0.66 -17.72 -21.48
N LEU A 110 -0.40 -17.66 -22.29
CA LEU A 110 -1.26 -16.47 -22.39
C LEU A 110 -1.92 -16.15 -21.05
N ALA A 111 -2.45 -17.16 -20.36
CA ALA A 111 -3.03 -17.06 -19.04
C ALA A 111 -2.03 -16.56 -17.99
N ALA A 112 -0.81 -17.12 -17.97
CA ALA A 112 0.25 -16.72 -17.06
C ALA A 112 0.66 -15.26 -17.29
N ILE A 113 0.86 -14.85 -18.55
CA ILE A 113 1.21 -13.46 -18.91
C ILE A 113 0.13 -12.49 -18.43
N GLY A 114 -1.14 -12.80 -18.68
CA GLY A 114 -2.26 -11.97 -18.23
C GLY A 114 -2.29 -11.82 -16.69
N GLN A 115 -2.12 -12.91 -15.96
CA GLN A 115 -2.09 -12.89 -14.49
C GLN A 115 -0.87 -12.17 -13.91
N ILE A 116 0.30 -12.31 -14.54
CA ILE A 116 1.51 -11.57 -14.15
C ILE A 116 1.29 -10.07 -14.36
N LEU A 117 0.75 -9.66 -15.52
CA LEU A 117 0.45 -8.26 -15.79
C LEU A 117 -0.53 -7.69 -14.77
N ALA A 118 -1.58 -8.43 -14.44
CA ALA A 118 -2.55 -8.04 -13.43
C ALA A 118 -1.93 -7.90 -12.04
N LEU A 119 -1.07 -8.84 -11.65
CA LEU A 119 -0.34 -8.79 -10.38
C LEU A 119 0.57 -7.57 -10.31
N LEU A 120 1.29 -7.23 -11.38
CA LEU A 120 2.14 -6.05 -11.44
C LEU A 120 1.31 -4.76 -11.30
N VAL A 121 0.16 -4.68 -11.96
CA VAL A 121 -0.78 -3.55 -11.82
C VAL A 121 -1.30 -3.46 -10.39
N ALA A 122 -1.72 -4.58 -9.79
CA ALA A 122 -2.19 -4.61 -8.40
C ALA A 122 -1.11 -4.16 -7.40
N VAL A 123 0.13 -4.65 -7.55
CA VAL A 123 1.27 -4.24 -6.71
C VAL A 123 1.61 -2.76 -6.91
N PHE A 124 1.52 -2.23 -8.13
CA PHE A 124 1.70 -0.80 -8.38
C PHE A 124 0.68 0.05 -7.63
N PHE A 125 -0.61 -0.28 -7.70
CA PHE A 125 -1.65 0.45 -6.98
C PHE A 125 -1.50 0.29 -5.46
N LEU A 126 -1.16 -0.91 -4.98
CA LEU A 126 -0.90 -1.15 -3.56
C LEU A 126 0.27 -0.29 -3.06
N LYS A 127 1.42 -0.33 -3.75
CA LYS A 127 2.60 0.48 -3.40
C LYS A 127 2.26 1.97 -3.33
N ASN A 128 1.58 2.49 -4.35
CA ASN A 128 1.23 3.91 -4.39
C ASN A 128 0.19 4.27 -3.32
N GLY A 129 -0.80 3.42 -3.06
CA GLY A 129 -1.77 3.60 -1.99
C GLY A 129 -1.09 3.67 -0.62
N VAL A 130 -0.22 2.71 -0.32
CA VAL A 130 0.55 2.64 0.94
C VAL A 130 1.47 3.85 1.11
N ARG A 131 2.25 4.20 0.09
CA ARG A 131 3.17 5.34 0.16
C ARG A 131 2.43 6.67 0.36
N ASN A 132 1.33 6.86 -0.35
CA ASN A 132 0.63 8.14 -0.35
C ASN A 132 -0.20 8.34 0.94
N HIS A 133 -0.69 7.26 1.56
CA HIS A 133 -1.70 7.37 2.64
C HIS A 133 -1.35 6.64 3.94
N ALA A 134 -0.40 5.70 3.96
CA ALA A 134 -0.17 4.86 5.12
C ALA A 134 1.16 5.16 5.82
N VAL A 135 2.27 4.92 5.13
CA VAL A 135 3.60 5.00 5.73
C VAL A 135 4.60 5.61 4.76
N GLU A 136 5.44 6.50 5.26
CA GLU A 136 6.56 7.08 4.53
C GLU A 136 7.86 6.89 5.29
N MET A 137 8.94 6.59 4.57
CA MET A 137 10.27 6.38 5.15
C MET A 137 11.07 7.68 4.96
N PHE A 138 11.57 8.23 6.05
CA PHE A 138 12.40 9.43 6.05
C PHE A 138 13.81 9.12 6.55
N GLN A 139 14.76 9.92 6.09
CA GLN A 139 16.11 9.99 6.63
C GLN A 139 16.27 11.33 7.35
N LEU A 140 16.81 11.34 8.58
CA LEU A 140 16.93 12.56 9.37
C LEU A 140 17.99 13.50 8.76
N PRO A 141 17.60 14.69 8.29
CA PRO A 141 18.51 15.58 7.55
C PRO A 141 19.30 16.52 8.48
N SER A 142 18.85 16.72 9.72
CA SER A 142 19.41 17.72 10.64
C SER A 142 19.51 17.20 12.07
N GLY A 143 20.46 17.74 12.83
CA GLY A 143 20.71 17.37 14.22
C GLY A 143 19.80 18.07 15.24
N SER A 144 18.68 18.66 14.82
CA SER A 144 17.80 19.41 15.73
C SER A 144 16.98 18.53 16.68
N MET A 145 17.09 17.20 16.53
CA MET A 145 16.49 16.21 17.41
C MET A 145 17.58 15.45 18.20
N LEU A 146 18.83 15.93 18.21
CA LEU A 146 19.89 15.32 19.02
C LEU A 146 19.64 15.61 20.51
N PRO A 147 19.82 14.64 21.42
CA PRO A 147 20.38 13.31 21.18
C PRO A 147 19.36 12.22 20.80
N THR A 148 18.06 12.52 20.78
CA THR A 148 16.99 11.53 20.53
C THR A 148 17.07 10.88 19.15
N LEU A 149 17.35 11.64 18.09
CA LEU A 149 17.55 11.14 16.73
C LEU A 149 18.85 11.68 16.14
N ALA A 150 19.67 10.78 15.60
CA ALA A 150 20.94 11.12 14.98
C ALA A 150 20.79 11.42 13.49
N ILE A 151 21.67 12.29 12.98
CA ILE A 151 21.72 12.60 11.55
C ILE A 151 21.99 11.30 10.77
N GLY A 152 21.15 11.03 9.78
CA GLY A 152 21.21 9.81 8.96
C GLY A 152 20.37 8.65 9.48
N ASP A 153 19.72 8.76 10.64
CA ASP A 153 18.75 7.78 11.12
C ASP A 153 17.58 7.65 10.14
N HIS A 154 17.12 6.41 9.96
CA HIS A 154 15.95 6.11 9.13
C HIS A 154 14.78 5.76 10.03
N PHE A 155 13.63 6.38 9.78
CA PHE A 155 12.42 6.12 10.56
C PHE A 155 11.19 6.08 9.65
N PHE A 156 10.16 5.40 10.14
CA PHE A 156 8.87 5.30 9.47
C PHE A 156 7.89 6.27 10.12
N VAL A 157 7.19 7.03 9.29
CA VAL A 157 6.12 7.95 9.72
C VAL A 157 4.80 7.37 9.28
N SER A 158 3.90 7.18 10.25
CA SER A 158 2.51 6.81 9.98
C SER A 158 1.71 8.05 9.61
N LYS A 159 0.96 7.97 8.51
CA LYS A 159 -0.01 9.00 8.07
C LYS A 159 -1.43 8.68 8.51
N LEU A 160 -1.63 7.53 9.18
CA LEU A 160 -2.93 7.03 9.63
C LEU A 160 -3.18 7.28 11.12
N ASP A 161 -2.16 7.75 11.83
CA ASP A 161 -2.26 7.98 13.25
C ASP A 161 -3.26 9.12 13.54
N PRO A 162 -3.93 9.08 14.71
CA PRO A 162 -4.82 10.15 15.13
C PRO A 162 -4.07 11.49 15.21
N PRO A 163 -4.79 12.62 15.38
CA PRO A 163 -4.16 13.90 15.62
C PRO A 163 -3.09 13.81 16.72
N PRO A 164 -1.92 14.42 16.50
CA PRO A 164 -0.77 14.25 17.39
C PRO A 164 -1.06 14.82 18.79
N THR A 165 -0.49 14.15 19.78
CA THR A 165 -0.59 14.46 21.19
C THR A 165 0.75 14.97 21.73
N ARG A 166 0.75 15.54 22.95
CA ARG A 166 1.98 16.06 23.56
C ARG A 166 2.99 14.93 23.77
N GLY A 167 4.22 15.15 23.32
CA GLY A 167 5.29 14.15 23.30
C GLY A 167 5.52 13.56 21.91
N ASP A 168 4.51 13.48 21.05
CA ASP A 168 4.68 12.87 19.74
C ASP A 168 5.77 13.58 18.91
N VAL A 169 6.57 12.80 18.20
CA VAL A 169 7.56 13.32 17.25
C VAL A 169 6.93 13.28 15.88
N ILE A 170 6.78 14.45 15.26
CA ILE A 170 6.10 14.60 13.97
C ILE A 170 7.06 15.11 12.90
N THR A 171 6.66 14.88 11.65
CA THR A 171 7.33 15.46 10.48
C THR A 171 6.38 16.41 9.76
N PHE A 172 6.91 17.51 9.22
CA PHE A 172 6.14 18.45 8.39
C PHE A 172 7.07 19.16 7.39
N PRO A 173 6.55 19.68 6.26
CA PRO A 173 7.36 20.39 5.29
C PRO A 173 8.04 21.61 5.91
N ASN A 174 9.31 21.84 5.58
CA ASN A 174 10.01 23.05 5.98
C ASN A 174 9.33 24.27 5.31
N PRO A 175 8.91 25.30 6.08
CA PRO A 175 8.25 26.48 5.52
C PRO A 175 9.07 27.25 4.48
N GLU A 176 10.40 27.21 4.59
CA GLU A 176 11.30 27.91 3.65
C GLU A 176 11.64 27.05 2.42
N LYS A 177 11.68 25.74 2.60
CA LYS A 177 12.06 24.75 1.58
C LYS A 177 11.15 23.53 1.65
N PRO A 178 9.95 23.57 1.04
CA PRO A 178 8.93 22.52 1.20
C PRO A 178 9.37 21.12 0.75
N GLU A 179 10.43 21.01 -0.05
CA GLU A 179 11.08 19.76 -0.44
C GLU A 179 11.85 19.08 0.71
N GLU A 180 12.20 19.82 1.75
CA GLU A 180 12.83 19.33 2.97
C GLU A 180 11.75 19.13 4.06
N SER A 181 11.92 18.12 4.90
CA SER A 181 11.02 17.86 6.04
C SER A 181 11.71 18.20 7.36
N PHE A 182 10.98 18.86 8.25
CA PHE A 182 11.38 19.07 9.64
C PHE A 182 10.81 17.97 10.52
N VAL A 183 11.64 17.47 11.42
CA VAL A 183 11.25 16.54 12.48
C VAL A 183 11.35 17.29 13.79
N LYS A 184 10.26 17.34 14.55
CA LYS A 184 10.15 18.07 15.82
C LYS A 184 9.24 17.33 16.79
N ARG A 185 9.42 17.54 18.09
CA ARG A 185 8.52 17.07 19.14
C ARG A 185 7.37 18.04 19.37
N VAL A 186 6.17 17.52 19.54
CA VAL A 186 4.97 18.25 19.95
C VAL A 186 5.04 18.58 21.44
N ILE A 187 5.07 19.87 21.75
CA ILE A 187 5.07 20.40 23.11
C ILE A 187 3.65 20.77 23.55
N GLY A 188 2.90 21.46 22.68
CA GLY A 188 1.53 21.91 22.94
C GLY A 188 0.58 21.54 21.82
N VAL A 189 -0.68 21.31 22.17
CA VAL A 189 -1.78 21.01 21.23
C VAL A 189 -2.84 22.11 21.29
N GLY A 190 -3.75 22.16 20.32
CA GLY A 190 -4.76 23.21 20.22
C GLY A 190 -5.47 23.54 21.53
N GLY A 191 -5.47 24.83 21.89
CA GLY A 191 -5.98 25.36 23.15
C GLY A 191 -4.91 25.57 24.22
N ASP A 192 -3.71 25.00 24.07
CA ASP A 192 -2.63 25.17 25.04
C ASP A 192 -2.03 26.57 25.02
N LYS A 193 -1.70 27.07 26.21
CA LYS A 193 -0.81 28.21 26.38
C LYS A 193 0.59 27.72 26.72
N VAL A 194 1.53 27.89 25.80
CA VAL A 194 2.94 27.54 25.99
C VAL A 194 3.72 28.79 26.32
N THR A 195 4.51 28.77 27.38
CA THR A 195 5.34 29.90 27.81
C THR A 195 6.77 29.43 28.01
N GLN A 196 7.73 30.28 27.65
CA GLN A 196 9.16 30.08 27.89
C GLN A 196 9.63 31.21 28.81
N GLN A 197 10.12 30.85 29.99
CA GLN A 197 10.66 31.80 30.98
C GLN A 197 11.89 31.18 31.64
N GLY A 198 13.00 31.92 31.68
CA GLY A 198 14.25 31.42 32.28
C GLY A 198 14.73 30.10 31.66
N GLY A 199 14.55 29.92 30.35
CA GLY A 199 14.93 28.70 29.63
C GLY A 199 14.03 27.49 29.91
N VAL A 200 12.98 27.64 30.72
CA VAL A 200 12.04 26.57 31.05
C VAL A 200 10.71 26.78 30.34
N LEU A 201 10.23 25.73 29.69
CA LEU A 201 8.91 25.70 29.07
C LEU A 201 7.84 25.34 30.11
N SER A 202 6.70 26.03 30.05
CA SER A 202 5.51 25.72 30.83
C SER A 202 4.28 25.63 29.94
N ILE A 203 3.41 24.67 30.21
CA ILE A 203 2.17 24.42 29.48
C ILE A 203 1.01 24.72 30.43
N ASN A 204 0.14 25.66 30.05
CA ASN A 204 -1.00 26.10 30.85
C ASN A 204 -0.61 26.54 32.28
N GLY A 205 0.59 27.11 32.42
CA GLY A 205 1.14 27.57 33.70
C GLY A 205 1.89 26.50 34.50
N GLU A 206 1.86 25.23 34.07
CA GLU A 206 2.62 24.16 34.70
C GLU A 206 3.99 23.99 34.01
N PRO A 207 5.12 24.15 34.72
CA PRO A 207 6.44 23.92 34.13
C PRO A 207 6.62 22.46 33.74
N ILE A 208 7.19 22.23 32.56
CA ILE A 208 7.61 20.90 32.13
C ILE A 208 8.61 20.38 33.17
N ARG A 209 8.43 19.13 33.61
CA ARG A 209 9.34 18.54 34.59
C ARG A 209 10.66 18.22 33.93
N ARG A 210 11.75 18.73 34.52
CA ARG A 210 13.10 18.61 33.99
C ARG A 210 14.06 18.11 35.07
N CYS A 211 15.02 17.26 34.70
CA CYS A 211 16.09 16.81 35.58
C CYS A 211 17.43 16.90 34.85
N ASN A 212 18.37 17.68 35.36
CA ASN A 212 19.73 17.73 34.83
C ASN A 212 20.42 16.38 35.08
N VAL A 213 20.90 15.74 34.02
CA VAL A 213 21.55 14.42 34.08
C VAL A 213 23.01 14.43 33.62
N GLY A 214 23.52 15.57 33.16
CA GLY A 214 24.91 15.66 32.74
C GLY A 214 25.28 16.99 32.09
N LYS A 215 26.59 17.20 31.92
CA LYS A 215 27.15 18.32 31.16
C LYS A 215 27.73 17.80 29.85
N LEU A 216 27.56 18.56 28.78
CA LEU A 216 28.20 18.31 27.49
C LEU A 216 29.56 19.04 27.41
N PRO A 217 30.49 18.57 26.56
CA PRO A 217 31.81 19.20 26.38
C PRO A 217 31.78 20.66 25.91
N ASP A 218 30.68 21.07 25.26
CA ASP A 218 30.48 22.36 24.62
C ASP A 218 29.67 23.35 25.47
N SER A 219 29.67 23.18 26.79
CA SER A 219 28.88 23.97 27.76
C SER A 219 27.37 23.75 27.72
N GLY A 220 26.87 22.85 26.87
CA GLY A 220 25.48 22.39 26.94
C GLY A 220 25.21 21.53 28.19
N VAL A 221 23.93 21.39 28.54
CA VAL A 221 23.48 20.52 29.63
C VAL A 221 22.54 19.45 29.05
N LEU A 222 22.70 18.21 29.50
CA LEU A 222 21.74 17.15 29.21
C LEU A 222 20.64 17.14 30.25
N VAL A 223 19.39 17.17 29.79
CA VAL A 223 18.23 17.27 30.64
C VAL A 223 17.25 16.16 30.27
N LEU A 224 16.71 15.47 31.26
CA LEU A 224 15.53 14.62 31.07
C LEU A 224 14.29 15.49 31.22
N GLU A 225 13.50 15.61 30.16
CA GLU A 225 12.20 16.27 30.16
C GLU A 225 11.08 15.24 30.14
N ARG A 226 10.08 15.39 31.01
CA ARG A 226 8.87 14.57 30.98
C ARG A 226 7.70 15.37 30.43
N LEU A 227 7.12 14.86 29.36
CA LEU A 227 5.94 15.41 28.71
C LEU A 227 4.87 14.33 28.61
N GLY A 228 3.88 14.40 29.50
CA GLY A 228 2.89 13.34 29.67
C GLY A 228 3.53 12.03 30.12
N GLU A 229 3.33 10.97 29.34
CA GLU A 229 3.90 9.64 29.57
C GLU A 229 5.31 9.47 28.96
N HIS A 230 5.76 10.42 28.14
CA HIS A 230 7.03 10.34 27.46
C HIS A 230 8.13 11.05 28.25
N THR A 231 9.34 10.51 28.19
CA THR A 231 10.55 11.12 28.74
C THR A 231 11.59 11.23 27.63
N TYR A 232 12.12 12.44 27.44
CA TYR A 232 13.11 12.74 26.40
C TYR A 232 14.41 13.20 27.03
N LEU A 233 15.51 12.78 26.42
CA LEU A 233 16.82 13.36 26.70
C LEU A 233 17.01 14.52 25.73
N VAL A 234 17.11 15.74 26.24
CA VAL A 234 17.24 16.96 25.44
C VAL A 234 18.54 17.68 25.78
N ARG A 235 19.05 18.44 24.82
CA ARG A 235 20.21 19.31 24.94
C ARG A 235 19.74 20.74 25.24
N ASP A 236 20.03 21.19 26.45
CA ASP A 236 19.76 22.54 26.89
C ASP A 236 20.99 23.43 26.66
N ASP A 237 20.90 24.34 25.69
CA ASP A 237 21.92 25.34 25.39
C ASP A 237 21.71 26.60 26.24
N GLN A 238 22.40 26.62 27.38
CA GLN A 238 22.36 27.73 28.33
C GLN A 238 23.13 28.98 27.87
N SER A 239 23.81 28.93 26.72
CA SER A 239 24.54 30.08 26.17
C SER A 239 23.64 31.04 25.36
N MET A 240 22.46 30.58 24.95
CA MET A 240 21.51 31.37 24.18
C MET A 240 20.75 32.36 25.07
N PRO A 241 20.43 33.57 24.58
CA PRO A 241 19.59 34.52 25.30
C PRO A 241 18.24 33.89 25.63
N GLN A 242 17.89 33.86 26.91
CA GLN A 242 16.62 33.31 27.39
C GLN A 242 15.53 34.37 27.26
N GLU A 243 15.04 34.55 26.03
CA GLU A 243 13.91 35.43 25.78
C GLU A 243 12.62 34.86 26.39
N GLU A 244 11.87 35.73 27.06
CA GLU A 244 10.53 35.38 27.52
C GLU A 244 9.56 35.43 26.34
N ARG A 245 8.92 34.29 26.08
CA ARG A 245 7.99 34.15 24.96
C ARG A 245 6.74 33.41 25.41
N SER A 246 5.61 33.75 24.79
CA SER A 246 4.31 33.13 25.08
C SER A 246 3.57 32.89 23.76
N TRP A 247 3.03 31.69 23.61
CA TRP A 247 2.25 31.26 22.47
C TRP A 247 0.93 30.66 22.94
N THR A 248 -0.13 30.91 22.17
CA THR A 248 -1.41 30.20 22.33
C THR A 248 -1.62 29.36 21.08
N VAL A 249 -1.73 28.04 21.26
CA VAL A 249 -1.85 27.10 20.14
C VAL A 249 -3.28 27.16 19.60
N ALA A 250 -3.44 27.47 18.32
CA ALA A 250 -4.76 27.57 17.72
C ALA A 250 -5.45 26.19 17.65
N PRO A 251 -6.79 26.13 17.56
CA PRO A 251 -7.50 24.88 17.31
C PRO A 251 -6.96 24.18 16.06
N ASN A 252 -6.71 22.86 16.15
CA ASN A 252 -6.12 22.02 15.10
C ASN A 252 -4.66 22.33 14.72
N GLU A 253 -3.96 23.15 15.50
CA GLU A 253 -2.51 23.34 15.36
C GLU A 253 -1.75 22.67 16.51
N VAL A 254 -0.45 22.53 16.32
CA VAL A 254 0.48 22.06 17.34
C VAL A 254 1.67 23.00 17.45
N PHE A 255 2.19 23.14 18.67
CA PHE A 255 3.43 23.84 18.93
C PHE A 255 4.56 22.84 19.11
N VAL A 256 5.64 22.99 18.35
CA VAL A 256 6.71 22.00 18.25
C VAL A 256 8.08 22.60 18.53
N ILE A 257 8.96 21.83 19.16
CA ILE A 257 10.37 22.19 19.43
C ILE A 257 11.27 20.97 19.12
N GLY A 258 12.54 21.24 18.80
CA GLY A 258 13.56 20.20 18.72
C GLY A 258 14.02 19.68 20.10
N ASP A 259 15.10 18.92 20.10
CA ASP A 259 15.74 18.38 21.31
C ASP A 259 17.07 19.06 21.58
#